data_AF-A0A7C1P5K4-F1
#
_entry.id   AF-A0A7C1P5K4-F1
#
_cell.length_a   1.000
_cell.length_b   1.000
_cell.length_c   1.000
_cell.angle_alpha   90.00
_cell.angle_beta   90.00
_cell.angle_gamma   90.00
#
_symmetry.space_group_name_H-M   'P 1'
#
loop_
_entity.id
_entity.type
_entity.pdbx_description
1 polymer ?
#
loop_
_entity_poly.entity_id
_entity_poly.type
_entity_poly.pdbx_seq_one_letter_code
_entity_poly.pdbx_strand_id
1 'polypeptide(L)'
;MRWWRRFLTRLLLLPILPVLGWGPVAHPLINLKALAKARDEACRGGNINREILERVTRHKRAFVFGGNSADIVAAHHILTGSPFYDYTHNNIPDVASGKPQFGYALIDEWQRAREDGAAYPEEDFAVACGWLAHQLADWYAHYAPVNRQGELLEGPVIGDGVTVFNGYANAHRILGADFYPEILTAYSLTDHALLELFYDLVIIGNDQARIFDDPGVVLFATRCVNGRLSNLLTATTERYLGRAARMPPEYVNTLGEDYCLIVRGLRVLLQVLIFLRPSFPQAVAADIGPGRGNPDYLDLAAAHVVDGVFRKDFRQIASLASQAEFVPETKPGKAETRSGTVLFKIARRFGPLLDPKVWVPLLRDPDSLNLKLFWGAFDVRAKAARELTALLTQAKLNALLESDLATNAVLAFLAALLERDHENLDEPRYRFRRYLRPVITLEEGRGGNDAELLLRMLRKREVRVRITPAVAPCDAASRLEKGLLPETLCFRIDGYEATLLPAIFTLDHLWDGDRLIVICRLGRELEPGYHHLFVSIRDARGVEAYPLDIGFELV
;
A
#
# COMPACT_ATOMS: atom_id res chain seq x y z
N MET A 1 -30.65 -15.79 29.45
CA MET A 1 -30.71 -15.68 27.96
C MET A 1 -29.80 -14.61 27.35
N ARG A 2 -29.75 -13.33 27.80
CA ARG A 2 -28.97 -12.27 27.11
C ARG A 2 -27.46 -12.54 26.96
N TRP A 3 -26.82 -13.24 27.92
CA TRP A 3 -25.39 -13.55 27.86
C TRP A 3 -25.03 -14.54 26.74
N TRP A 4 -25.72 -15.67 26.59
CA TRP A 4 -25.41 -16.65 25.53
C TRP A 4 -25.53 -16.04 24.14
N ARG A 5 -26.55 -15.20 23.87
CA ARG A 5 -26.68 -14.50 22.59
C ARG A 5 -25.51 -13.55 22.31
N ARG A 6 -24.99 -12.86 23.34
CA ARG A 6 -23.78 -12.02 23.20
C ARG A 6 -22.51 -12.87 23.04
N PHE A 7 -22.41 -14.02 23.69
CA PHE A 7 -21.28 -14.93 23.56
C PHE A 7 -21.23 -15.54 22.15
N LEU A 8 -22.32 -16.16 21.68
CA LEU A 8 -22.41 -16.73 20.32
C LEU A 8 -22.35 -15.66 19.22
N THR A 9 -22.93 -14.47 19.41
CA THR A 9 -22.76 -13.37 18.44
C THR A 9 -21.29 -12.92 18.36
N ARG A 10 -20.56 -12.87 19.49
CA ARG A 10 -19.11 -12.61 19.47
C ARG A 10 -18.33 -13.74 18.83
N LEU A 11 -18.63 -15.00 19.17
CA LEU A 11 -17.88 -16.16 18.67
C LEU A 11 -18.12 -16.42 17.17
N LEU A 12 -19.26 -16.00 16.62
CA LEU A 12 -19.58 -16.03 15.19
C LEU A 12 -19.10 -14.79 14.40
N LEU A 13 -18.70 -13.70 15.06
CA LEU A 13 -18.26 -12.44 14.40
C LEU A 13 -16.81 -12.05 14.70
N LEU A 14 -16.17 -12.68 15.69
CA LEU A 14 -14.72 -12.59 15.93
C LEU A 14 -13.81 -13.01 14.75
N PRO A 15 -14.18 -13.92 13.82
CA PRO A 15 -13.31 -14.24 12.68
C PRO A 15 -13.30 -13.19 11.56
N ILE A 16 -14.05 -12.08 11.70
CA ILE A 16 -14.30 -11.12 10.62
C ILE A 16 -13.80 -9.72 11.02
N LEU A 17 -13.12 -9.04 10.07
CA LEU A 17 -12.80 -7.59 10.01
C LEU A 17 -11.57 -7.09 10.80
N PRO A 18 -10.85 -6.07 10.27
CA PRO A 18 -10.54 -5.76 8.85
C PRO A 18 -9.10 -5.18 8.69
N VAL A 19 -8.66 -4.51 7.59
CA VAL A 19 -8.38 -4.84 6.14
C VAL A 19 -7.79 -3.54 5.47
N LEU A 20 -7.49 -3.22 4.18
CA LEU A 20 -7.61 -3.68 2.75
C LEU A 20 -6.54 -2.95 1.88
N GLY A 21 -5.96 -3.55 0.83
CA GLY A 21 -4.98 -2.91 -0.09
C GLY A 21 -4.96 -3.50 -1.52
N TRP A 22 -3.93 -3.21 -2.37
CA TRP A 22 -3.83 -3.54 -3.82
C TRP A 22 -4.29 -4.96 -4.00
N GLY A 23 -5.45 -5.08 -4.63
CA GLY A 23 -6.18 -6.31 -4.63
C GLY A 23 -5.66 -7.25 -5.72
N PRO A 24 -5.98 -8.53 -5.59
CA PRO A 24 -5.52 -9.58 -6.49
C PRO A 24 -6.32 -9.58 -7.81
N VAL A 25 -6.76 -8.41 -8.27
CA VAL A 25 -7.73 -8.18 -9.34
C VAL A 25 -7.31 -7.01 -10.25
N ALA A 26 -6.71 -5.93 -9.72
CA ALA A 26 -6.19 -4.81 -10.51
C ALA A 26 -5.18 -5.25 -11.60
N HIS A 27 -4.05 -5.86 -11.21
CA HIS A 27 -3.05 -6.35 -12.18
C HIS A 27 -3.60 -7.42 -13.13
N PRO A 28 -4.40 -8.41 -12.67
CA PRO A 28 -5.12 -9.33 -13.54
C PRO A 28 -6.05 -8.66 -14.57
N LEU A 29 -6.74 -7.56 -14.22
CA LEU A 29 -7.52 -6.79 -15.19
C LEU A 29 -6.62 -6.05 -16.18
N ILE A 30 -5.52 -5.45 -15.73
CA ILE A 30 -4.57 -4.74 -16.61
C ILE A 30 -3.96 -5.73 -17.61
N ASN A 31 -3.51 -6.91 -17.16
CA ASN A 31 -2.99 -7.98 -18.01
C ASN A 31 -4.09 -8.48 -18.98
N LEU A 32 -5.33 -8.64 -18.53
CA LEU A 32 -6.45 -9.00 -19.39
C LEU A 32 -6.75 -7.94 -20.47
N LYS A 33 -6.79 -6.65 -20.10
CA LYS A 33 -6.94 -5.51 -21.04
C LYS A 33 -5.79 -5.53 -22.07
N ALA A 34 -4.55 -5.69 -21.62
CA ALA A 34 -3.36 -5.69 -22.47
C ALA A 34 -3.36 -6.85 -23.48
N LEU A 35 -3.72 -8.06 -23.05
CA LEU A 35 -3.86 -9.22 -23.95
C LEU A 35 -4.97 -9.03 -24.97
N ALA A 36 -6.08 -8.38 -24.61
CA ALA A 36 -7.14 -8.03 -25.56
C ALA A 36 -6.63 -7.01 -26.60
N LYS A 37 -6.02 -5.90 -26.15
CA LYS A 37 -5.40 -4.88 -27.02
C LYS A 37 -4.36 -5.46 -27.98
N ALA A 38 -3.47 -6.33 -27.49
CA ALA A 38 -2.45 -6.98 -28.32
C ALA A 38 -3.04 -7.90 -29.40
N ARG A 39 -4.16 -8.59 -29.12
CA ARG A 39 -4.89 -9.39 -30.12
C ARG A 39 -5.54 -8.51 -31.17
N ASP A 40 -6.26 -7.48 -30.74
CA ASP A 40 -6.93 -6.52 -31.64
C ASP A 40 -5.93 -5.84 -32.58
N GLU A 41 -4.76 -5.44 -32.06
CA GLU A 41 -3.69 -4.84 -32.86
C GLU A 41 -3.05 -5.85 -33.82
N ALA A 42 -2.76 -7.09 -33.37
CA ALA A 42 -2.22 -8.13 -34.23
C ALA A 42 -3.18 -8.51 -35.38
N CYS A 43 -4.49 -8.51 -35.11
CA CYS A 43 -5.55 -8.72 -36.11
C CYS A 43 -5.66 -7.55 -37.11
N ARG A 44 -5.35 -6.32 -36.68
CA ARG A 44 -5.27 -5.12 -37.55
C ARG A 44 -3.94 -5.01 -38.30
N GLY A 45 -3.01 -5.96 -38.12
CA GLY A 45 -1.68 -5.94 -38.74
C GLY A 45 -0.67 -4.99 -38.09
N GLY A 46 -0.92 -4.55 -36.85
CA GLY A 46 0.02 -3.73 -36.08
C GLY A 46 1.24 -4.51 -35.57
N ASN A 47 2.19 -3.78 -34.99
CA ASN A 47 3.52 -4.30 -34.64
C ASN A 47 3.51 -5.11 -33.32
N ILE A 48 2.98 -6.33 -33.38
CA ILE A 48 2.89 -7.26 -32.24
C ILE A 48 3.72 -8.52 -32.50
N ASN A 49 4.55 -8.90 -31.53
CA ASN A 49 5.28 -10.16 -31.53
C ASN A 49 4.31 -11.34 -31.37
N ARG A 50 4.08 -12.04 -32.49
CA ARG A 50 3.13 -13.16 -32.57
C ARG A 50 3.55 -14.37 -31.72
N GLU A 51 4.84 -14.69 -31.61
CA GLU A 51 5.28 -15.82 -30.77
C GLU A 51 4.97 -15.59 -29.29
N ILE A 52 5.22 -14.37 -28.78
CA ILE A 52 4.86 -14.00 -27.39
C ILE A 52 3.34 -14.04 -27.23
N LEU A 53 2.59 -13.42 -28.16
CA LEU A 53 1.14 -13.37 -28.13
C LEU A 53 0.47 -14.75 -28.14
N GLU A 54 0.99 -15.69 -28.94
CA GLU A 54 0.48 -17.06 -29.07
C GLU A 54 0.74 -17.88 -27.80
N ARG A 55 1.97 -17.85 -27.26
CA ARG A 55 2.33 -18.53 -26.00
C ARG A 55 1.50 -18.04 -24.82
N VAL A 56 1.43 -16.71 -24.64
CA VAL A 56 0.59 -16.07 -23.62
C VAL A 56 -0.91 -16.37 -23.86
N THR A 57 -1.34 -16.51 -25.11
CA THR A 57 -2.72 -16.89 -25.44
C THR A 57 -3.05 -18.33 -25.03
N ARG A 58 -2.13 -19.28 -25.21
CA ARG A 58 -2.30 -20.66 -24.73
C ARG A 58 -2.38 -20.72 -23.20
N HIS A 59 -1.49 -19.99 -22.52
CA HIS A 59 -1.41 -19.96 -21.05
C HIS A 59 -2.07 -18.70 -20.44
N LYS A 60 -3.24 -18.29 -20.96
CA LYS A 60 -3.93 -17.03 -20.57
C LYS A 60 -4.07 -16.86 -19.06
N ARG A 61 -4.43 -17.92 -18.31
CA ARG A 61 -4.63 -17.82 -16.85
C ARG A 61 -3.31 -17.51 -16.11
N ALA A 62 -2.20 -18.10 -16.57
CA ALA A 62 -0.88 -17.87 -15.99
C ALA A 62 -0.33 -16.47 -16.26
N PHE A 63 -0.61 -15.89 -17.43
CA PHE A 63 -0.29 -14.48 -17.70
C PHE A 63 -1.15 -13.51 -16.90
N VAL A 64 -2.46 -13.75 -16.84
CA VAL A 64 -3.40 -12.90 -16.09
C VAL A 64 -3.08 -12.89 -14.59
N PHE A 65 -2.90 -14.06 -13.97
CA PHE A 65 -2.59 -14.18 -12.53
C PHE A 65 -1.10 -14.30 -12.20
N GLY A 66 -0.22 -14.16 -13.18
CA GLY A 66 1.22 -14.04 -12.99
C GLY A 66 1.66 -12.64 -12.55
N GLY A 67 0.81 -11.62 -12.75
CA GLY A 67 1.03 -10.29 -12.18
C GLY A 67 1.00 -10.31 -10.64
N ASN A 68 -0.07 -10.91 -10.09
CA ASN A 68 -0.21 -11.23 -8.66
C ASN A 68 1.00 -11.99 -8.06
N SER A 69 1.85 -12.63 -8.88
CA SER A 69 3.02 -13.35 -8.39
C SER A 69 4.20 -12.44 -8.04
N ALA A 70 4.23 -11.19 -8.54
CA ALA A 70 5.23 -10.21 -8.12
C ALA A 70 4.97 -9.72 -6.68
N ASP A 71 3.71 -9.42 -6.33
CA ASP A 71 3.31 -8.93 -4.99
C ASP A 71 3.60 -9.88 -3.84
N ILE A 72 3.85 -11.16 -4.13
CA ILE A 72 4.38 -12.15 -3.19
C ILE A 72 5.67 -11.63 -2.52
N VAL A 73 6.49 -10.89 -3.26
CA VAL A 73 7.75 -10.28 -2.80
C VAL A 73 7.46 -9.13 -1.85
N ALA A 74 6.60 -8.19 -2.24
CA ALA A 74 6.15 -7.10 -1.37
C ALA A 74 5.51 -7.66 -0.10
N ALA A 75 4.67 -8.69 -0.20
CA ALA A 75 4.11 -9.40 0.95
C ALA A 75 5.20 -9.97 1.87
N HIS A 76 6.27 -10.57 1.33
CA HIS A 76 7.41 -11.01 2.15
C HIS A 76 8.04 -9.85 2.94
N HIS A 77 8.35 -8.72 2.28
CA HIS A 77 8.84 -7.51 2.95
C HIS A 77 7.91 -7.08 4.08
N ILE A 78 6.63 -6.88 3.76
CA ILE A 78 5.60 -6.31 4.66
C ILE A 78 5.38 -7.20 5.90
N LEU A 79 5.53 -8.52 5.74
CA LEU A 79 5.29 -9.53 6.78
C LEU A 79 6.53 -9.84 7.63
N THR A 80 7.74 -9.55 7.15
CA THR A 80 9.01 -9.86 7.84
C THR A 80 9.81 -8.62 8.26
N GLY A 81 9.49 -7.45 7.70
CA GLY A 81 10.29 -6.23 7.81
C GLY A 81 11.58 -6.26 6.98
N SER A 82 11.71 -7.15 5.99
CA SER A 82 12.98 -7.42 5.29
C SER A 82 12.92 -7.16 3.78
N PRO A 83 13.63 -6.14 3.25
CA PRO A 83 13.60 -5.75 1.83
C PRO A 83 14.51 -6.59 0.91
N PHE A 84 15.04 -7.73 1.37
CA PHE A 84 16.12 -8.46 0.67
C PHE A 84 15.79 -8.86 -0.78
N TYR A 85 14.52 -8.99 -1.14
CA TYR A 85 14.07 -9.44 -2.45
C TYR A 85 13.36 -8.36 -3.28
N ASP A 86 13.22 -7.13 -2.79
CA ASP A 86 12.35 -6.09 -3.41
C ASP A 86 12.85 -5.62 -4.78
N TYR A 87 14.14 -5.82 -5.07
CA TYR A 87 14.70 -5.66 -6.41
C TYR A 87 14.01 -6.56 -7.46
N THR A 88 13.43 -7.69 -7.05
CA THR A 88 12.61 -8.56 -7.90
C THR A 88 11.16 -8.08 -8.05
N HIS A 89 10.64 -7.27 -7.11
CA HIS A 89 9.32 -6.64 -7.20
C HIS A 89 9.32 -5.51 -8.21
N ASN A 90 10.18 -4.48 -8.07
CA ASN A 90 10.16 -3.31 -8.95
C ASN A 90 11.54 -2.69 -9.30
N ASN A 91 12.65 -3.40 -9.07
CA ASN A 91 13.99 -3.05 -9.56
C ASN A 91 14.44 -1.59 -9.28
N ILE A 92 14.65 -1.31 -7.98
CA ILE A 92 15.46 -0.21 -7.41
C ILE A 92 16.61 0.17 -8.38
N PRO A 93 16.84 1.46 -8.71
CA PRO A 93 16.58 2.68 -7.92
C PRO A 93 15.19 3.31 -8.04
N ASP A 94 14.81 4.10 -7.01
CA ASP A 94 13.55 4.84 -6.85
C ASP A 94 13.43 6.07 -7.80
N VAL A 95 13.43 5.84 -9.12
CA VAL A 95 13.37 6.87 -10.16
C VAL A 95 12.45 6.50 -11.31
N ALA A 96 11.74 7.47 -11.89
CA ALA A 96 10.80 7.25 -13.00
C ALA A 96 11.46 6.77 -14.31
N SER A 97 12.79 6.79 -14.40
CA SER A 97 13.59 6.19 -15.48
C SER A 97 13.95 4.71 -15.25
N GLY A 98 13.58 4.13 -14.10
CA GLY A 98 13.77 2.73 -13.77
C GLY A 98 13.11 1.82 -14.79
N LYS A 99 13.89 0.86 -15.32
CA LYS A 99 13.37 -0.18 -16.22
C LYS A 99 13.05 -1.42 -15.39
N PRO A 100 11.98 -2.18 -15.71
CA PRO A 100 11.65 -3.43 -15.03
C PRO A 100 12.59 -4.58 -15.47
N GLN A 101 13.88 -4.44 -15.15
CA GLN A 101 14.97 -5.31 -15.63
C GLN A 101 14.75 -6.76 -15.19
N PHE A 102 14.20 -6.98 -14.00
CA PHE A 102 13.96 -8.32 -13.47
C PHE A 102 12.88 -9.08 -14.26
N GLY A 103 11.78 -8.43 -14.64
CA GLY A 103 10.75 -8.98 -15.52
C GLY A 103 11.30 -9.34 -16.92
N TYR A 104 12.15 -8.48 -17.49
CA TYR A 104 12.85 -8.81 -18.74
C TYR A 104 13.84 -9.98 -18.55
N ALA A 105 14.54 -10.05 -17.42
CA ALA A 105 15.49 -11.10 -17.10
C ALA A 105 14.82 -12.47 -16.91
N LEU A 106 13.63 -12.55 -16.32
CA LEU A 106 12.83 -13.79 -16.24
C LEU A 106 12.53 -14.37 -17.64
N ILE A 107 12.16 -13.51 -18.60
CA ILE A 107 11.82 -13.93 -19.96
C ILE A 107 13.07 -14.34 -20.77
N ASP A 108 14.15 -13.56 -20.64
CA ASP A 108 15.45 -13.83 -21.25
C ASP A 108 16.08 -15.13 -20.70
N GLU A 109 15.97 -15.39 -19.39
CA GLU A 109 16.39 -16.64 -18.75
C GLU A 109 15.61 -17.85 -19.27
N TRP A 110 14.27 -17.74 -19.40
CA TRP A 110 13.45 -18.81 -19.96
C TRP A 110 13.84 -19.15 -21.40
N GLN A 111 14.09 -18.13 -22.23
CA GLN A 111 14.45 -18.32 -23.64
C GLN A 111 15.85 -18.92 -23.80
N ARG A 112 16.84 -18.49 -23.00
CA ARG A 112 18.19 -19.10 -22.99
C ARG A 112 18.14 -20.56 -22.57
N ALA A 113 17.47 -20.86 -21.45
CA ALA A 113 17.33 -22.23 -20.98
C ALA A 113 16.61 -23.14 -21.99
N ARG A 114 15.72 -22.60 -22.82
CA ARG A 114 15.12 -23.31 -23.97
C ARG A 114 16.13 -23.57 -25.09
N GLU A 115 16.98 -22.60 -25.42
CA GLU A 115 18.04 -22.73 -26.44
C GLU A 115 19.16 -23.71 -26.01
N ASP A 116 19.52 -23.70 -24.72
CA ASP A 116 20.45 -24.65 -24.08
C ASP A 116 19.83 -26.06 -23.84
N GLY A 117 18.57 -26.29 -24.24
CA GLY A 117 17.87 -27.57 -24.10
C GLY A 117 17.29 -27.88 -22.71
N ALA A 118 17.51 -27.01 -21.72
CA ALA A 118 17.04 -27.13 -20.32
C ALA A 118 15.61 -26.58 -20.10
N ALA A 119 14.69 -26.86 -21.03
CA ALA A 119 13.37 -26.23 -21.14
C ALA A 119 12.58 -26.16 -19.82
N TYR A 120 12.17 -24.94 -19.43
CA TYR A 120 11.09 -24.69 -18.47
C TYR A 120 9.72 -24.92 -19.15
N PRO A 121 8.62 -25.15 -18.39
CA PRO A 121 7.27 -25.15 -18.95
C PRO A 121 6.94 -23.85 -19.70
N GLU A 122 6.07 -23.90 -20.70
CA GLU A 122 5.54 -22.68 -21.34
C GLU A 122 4.63 -21.87 -20.41
N GLU A 123 4.12 -22.50 -19.34
CA GLU A 123 3.41 -21.80 -18.28
C GLU A 123 4.33 -20.81 -17.52
N ASP A 124 5.57 -21.20 -17.20
CA ASP A 124 6.57 -20.31 -16.57
C ASP A 124 6.87 -19.07 -17.43
N PHE A 125 6.85 -19.22 -18.77
CA PHE A 125 6.99 -18.09 -19.69
C PHE A 125 5.81 -17.12 -19.59
N ALA A 126 4.58 -17.64 -19.51
CA ALA A 126 3.40 -16.81 -19.34
C ALA A 126 3.37 -16.12 -17.95
N VAL A 127 3.84 -16.79 -16.89
CA VAL A 127 4.05 -16.16 -15.57
C VAL A 127 5.12 -15.07 -15.66
N ALA A 128 6.25 -15.30 -16.34
CA ALA A 128 7.30 -14.29 -16.54
C ALA A 128 6.80 -13.05 -17.29
N CYS A 129 6.01 -13.24 -18.36
CA CYS A 129 5.31 -12.15 -19.03
C CYS A 129 4.31 -11.43 -18.11
N GLY A 130 3.61 -12.15 -17.23
CA GLY A 130 2.67 -11.58 -16.26
C GLY A 130 3.37 -10.75 -15.19
N TRP A 131 4.53 -11.20 -14.71
CA TRP A 131 5.40 -10.49 -13.77
C TRP A 131 5.96 -9.21 -14.39
N LEU A 132 6.50 -9.27 -15.61
CA LEU A 132 6.92 -8.06 -16.34
C LEU A 132 5.74 -7.09 -16.56
N ALA A 133 4.54 -7.60 -16.85
CA ALA A 133 3.35 -6.77 -17.02
C ALA A 133 2.92 -6.06 -15.72
N HIS A 134 3.09 -6.69 -14.56
CA HIS A 134 2.94 -6.04 -13.25
C HIS A 134 3.87 -4.84 -13.10
N GLN A 135 5.18 -5.04 -13.30
CA GLN A 135 6.19 -3.99 -13.15
C GLN A 135 6.00 -2.82 -14.14
N LEU A 136 5.47 -3.09 -15.34
CA LEU A 136 5.10 -2.07 -16.33
C LEU A 136 3.84 -1.29 -15.93
N ALA A 137 2.91 -1.92 -15.21
CA ALA A 137 1.71 -1.27 -14.69
C ALA A 137 2.02 -0.34 -13.51
N ASP A 138 2.88 -0.80 -12.58
CA ASP A 138 3.30 -0.06 -11.39
C ASP A 138 3.98 1.28 -11.71
N TRP A 139 4.53 1.44 -12.92
CA TRP A 139 5.04 2.72 -13.40
C TRP A 139 4.01 3.85 -13.27
N TYR A 140 2.74 3.62 -13.63
CA TYR A 140 1.69 4.63 -13.45
C TYR A 140 1.26 4.79 -11.99
N ALA A 141 1.24 3.69 -11.23
CA ALA A 141 0.85 3.70 -9.83
C ALA A 141 1.82 4.49 -8.95
N HIS A 142 3.13 4.41 -9.22
CA HIS A 142 4.17 4.85 -8.28
C HIS A 142 5.20 5.85 -8.84
N TYR A 143 5.30 6.04 -10.16
CA TYR A 143 6.40 6.80 -10.77
C TYR A 143 5.98 7.87 -11.78
N ALA A 144 4.86 7.71 -12.49
CA ALA A 144 4.36 8.68 -13.45
C ALA A 144 4.03 10.04 -12.78
N PRO A 145 4.48 11.19 -13.28
CA PRO A 145 4.26 12.47 -12.60
C PRO A 145 2.79 12.89 -12.67
N VAL A 146 2.18 13.10 -11.50
CA VAL A 146 0.76 13.44 -11.37
C VAL A 146 0.59 14.72 -10.54
N ASN A 147 -0.28 15.64 -10.97
CA ASN A 147 -0.54 16.90 -10.25
C ASN A 147 -1.53 16.72 -9.08
N ARG A 148 -1.78 17.80 -8.30
CA ARG A 148 -2.77 17.82 -7.21
C ARG A 148 -4.19 17.41 -7.61
N GLN A 149 -4.56 17.56 -8.87
CA GLN A 149 -5.88 17.24 -9.42
C GLN A 149 -5.99 15.75 -9.78
N GLY A 150 -4.89 15.00 -9.77
CA GLY A 150 -4.83 13.60 -10.20
C GLY A 150 -4.59 13.43 -11.71
N GLU A 151 -4.21 14.49 -12.42
CA GLU A 151 -3.94 14.51 -13.86
C GLU A 151 -2.47 14.19 -14.15
N LEU A 152 -2.23 13.41 -15.22
CA LEU A 152 -0.89 13.03 -15.68
C LEU A 152 -0.17 14.20 -16.35
N LEU A 153 1.11 14.39 -16.03
CA LEU A 153 1.98 15.42 -16.62
C LEU A 153 2.90 14.83 -17.71
N GLU A 154 3.30 15.68 -18.67
CA GLU A 154 4.24 15.29 -19.72
C GLU A 154 5.71 15.43 -19.29
N GLY A 155 6.54 14.44 -19.66
CA GLY A 155 7.98 14.46 -19.46
C GLY A 155 8.47 13.90 -18.11
N PRO A 156 9.80 13.79 -17.92
CA PRO A 156 10.40 13.21 -16.71
C PRO A 156 10.44 14.23 -15.56
N VAL A 157 9.27 14.68 -15.10
CA VAL A 157 9.15 15.53 -13.91
C VAL A 157 9.33 14.67 -12.67
N ILE A 158 10.26 15.05 -11.78
CA ILE A 158 10.39 14.42 -10.46
C ILE A 158 9.41 15.12 -9.52
N GLY A 159 8.55 14.35 -8.84
CA GLY A 159 7.60 14.88 -7.87
C GLY A 159 8.30 15.56 -6.69
N ASP A 160 7.83 16.76 -6.35
CA ASP A 160 8.28 17.54 -5.19
C ASP A 160 7.56 17.12 -3.89
N GLY A 161 6.44 16.40 -4.01
CA GLY A 161 5.54 16.05 -2.89
C GLY A 161 4.66 17.23 -2.43
N VAL A 162 4.54 18.28 -3.25
CA VAL A 162 3.83 19.53 -2.91
C VAL A 162 2.91 19.99 -4.05
N THR A 163 3.39 19.95 -5.29
CA THR A 163 2.66 20.30 -6.52
C THR A 163 2.56 19.13 -7.51
N VAL A 164 3.56 18.24 -7.49
CA VAL A 164 3.66 17.04 -8.32
C VAL A 164 4.02 15.84 -7.44
N PHE A 165 3.36 14.72 -7.67
CA PHE A 165 3.50 13.46 -6.96
C PHE A 165 4.00 12.37 -7.91
N ASN A 166 4.79 11.43 -7.38
CA ASN A 166 5.26 10.27 -8.13
C ASN A 166 4.17 9.18 -8.11
N GLY A 167 3.50 8.99 -9.23
CA GLY A 167 2.44 7.99 -9.42
C GLY A 167 1.09 8.39 -8.85
N TYR A 168 0.01 7.90 -9.48
CA TYR A 168 -1.35 8.27 -9.08
C TYR A 168 -1.76 7.73 -7.69
N ALA A 169 -1.09 6.70 -7.18
CA ALA A 169 -1.32 6.18 -5.83
C ALA A 169 -0.76 7.10 -4.73
N ASN A 170 0.24 7.93 -5.04
CA ASN A 170 0.81 8.89 -4.11
C ASN A 170 0.26 10.32 -4.34
N ALA A 171 -0.72 10.51 -5.23
CA ALA A 171 -1.35 11.81 -5.53
C ALA A 171 -2.42 12.24 -4.52
N HIS A 172 -2.49 11.59 -3.35
CA HIS A 172 -3.37 11.90 -2.24
C HIS A 172 -4.86 12.05 -2.62
N ARG A 173 -5.40 11.10 -3.38
CA ARG A 173 -6.77 11.19 -3.95
C ARG A 173 -7.88 10.87 -2.94
N ILE A 174 -7.54 10.35 -1.77
CA ILE A 174 -8.51 10.03 -0.70
C ILE A 174 -8.49 11.13 0.37
N LEU A 175 -7.32 11.40 0.95
CA LEU A 175 -7.02 12.48 1.87
C LEU A 175 -7.26 13.87 1.25
N GLY A 176 -6.86 14.06 -0.01
CA GLY A 176 -6.74 15.35 -0.69
C GLY A 176 -5.31 15.88 -0.64
N ALA A 177 -4.81 16.43 -1.75
CA ALA A 177 -3.44 16.96 -1.89
C ALA A 177 -3.22 18.36 -1.27
N ASP A 178 -4.19 18.90 -0.55
CA ASP A 178 -4.17 20.26 0.00
C ASP A 178 -3.73 20.36 1.47
N PHE A 179 -3.12 19.31 2.02
CA PHE A 179 -2.49 19.33 3.35
C PHE A 179 -1.01 19.73 3.29
N TYR A 180 -0.42 20.02 4.44
CA TYR A 180 1.03 20.23 4.55
C TYR A 180 1.83 18.98 4.15
N PRO A 181 3.02 19.11 3.53
CA PRO A 181 3.80 17.97 3.04
C PRO A 181 4.19 16.96 4.13
N GLU A 182 4.35 17.39 5.38
CA GLU A 182 4.60 16.49 6.52
C GLU A 182 3.38 15.58 6.82
N ILE A 183 2.16 16.10 6.66
CA ILE A 183 0.91 15.33 6.80
C ILE A 183 0.74 14.39 5.60
N LEU A 184 0.95 14.89 4.38
CA LEU A 184 0.88 14.09 3.16
C LEU A 184 1.86 12.90 3.24
N THR A 185 3.12 13.16 3.62
CA THR A 185 4.14 12.11 3.82
C THR A 185 3.71 11.08 4.86
N ALA A 186 3.28 11.51 6.06
CA ALA A 186 2.88 10.63 7.14
C ALA A 186 1.64 9.75 6.83
N TYR A 187 0.78 10.18 5.90
CA TYR A 187 -0.42 9.47 5.47
C TYR A 187 -0.34 8.91 4.03
N SER A 188 0.81 8.96 3.38
CA SER A 188 1.01 8.41 2.01
C SER A 188 0.64 6.93 1.94
N LEU A 189 1.17 6.10 2.84
CA LEU A 189 0.82 4.68 2.95
C LEU A 189 -0.64 4.40 3.36
N THR A 190 -1.43 5.43 3.73
CA THR A 190 -2.87 5.32 3.99
C THR A 190 -3.72 5.78 2.80
N ASP A 191 -3.28 6.79 2.06
CA ASP A 191 -3.98 7.24 0.86
C ASP A 191 -3.83 6.23 -0.27
N HIS A 192 -2.58 5.87 -0.55
CA HIS A 192 -2.14 4.86 -1.51
C HIS A 192 -3.00 3.61 -1.30
N ALA A 193 -2.85 2.97 -0.15
CA ALA A 193 -3.67 1.90 0.45
C ALA A 193 -5.18 1.93 0.14
N LEU A 194 -5.84 3.04 0.44
CA LEU A 194 -7.28 3.17 0.25
C LEU A 194 -7.61 3.27 -1.24
N LEU A 195 -6.80 3.98 -2.02
CA LEU A 195 -6.96 4.08 -3.47
C LEU A 195 -6.81 2.72 -4.16
N GLU A 196 -5.82 1.90 -3.76
CA GLU A 196 -5.65 0.52 -4.26
C GLU A 196 -6.96 -0.26 -4.14
N LEU A 197 -7.46 -0.34 -2.90
CA LEU A 197 -8.73 -0.98 -2.53
C LEU A 197 -9.88 -0.53 -3.45
N PHE A 198 -9.95 0.77 -3.71
CA PHE A 198 -11.06 1.36 -4.43
C PHE A 198 -11.04 1.00 -5.92
N TYR A 199 -9.88 0.75 -6.52
CA TYR A 199 -9.81 0.15 -7.86
C TYR A 199 -10.38 -1.29 -7.84
N ASP A 200 -9.95 -2.16 -6.93
CA ASP A 200 -10.47 -3.54 -6.87
C ASP A 200 -11.94 -3.62 -6.50
N LEU A 201 -12.44 -2.73 -5.64
CA LEU A 201 -13.87 -2.59 -5.34
C LEU A 201 -14.67 -2.24 -6.59
N VAL A 202 -14.19 -1.29 -7.40
CA VAL A 202 -14.82 -0.91 -8.68
C VAL A 202 -14.77 -2.04 -9.68
N ILE A 203 -13.65 -2.79 -9.76
CA ILE A 203 -13.52 -3.91 -10.70
C ILE A 203 -14.45 -5.06 -10.28
N ILE A 204 -14.39 -5.53 -9.04
CA ILE A 204 -15.24 -6.62 -8.54
C ILE A 204 -16.72 -6.23 -8.55
N GLY A 205 -17.06 -4.97 -8.26
CA GLY A 205 -18.44 -4.46 -8.34
C GLY A 205 -19.01 -4.41 -9.76
N ASN A 206 -18.16 -4.47 -10.80
CA ASN A 206 -18.56 -4.44 -12.21
C ASN A 206 -18.21 -5.75 -12.98
N ASP A 207 -17.67 -6.78 -12.32
CA ASP A 207 -17.28 -8.06 -12.95
C ASP A 207 -18.49 -8.96 -13.26
N GLN A 208 -19.33 -8.52 -14.20
CA GLN A 208 -20.45 -9.30 -14.74
C GLN A 208 -19.98 -10.63 -15.39
N ALA A 209 -18.74 -10.67 -15.87
CA ALA A 209 -18.13 -11.83 -16.51
C ALA A 209 -17.57 -12.86 -15.51
N ARG A 210 -17.54 -12.53 -14.21
CA ARG A 210 -17.08 -13.40 -13.11
C ARG A 210 -15.65 -13.90 -13.31
N ILE A 211 -14.79 -13.11 -13.95
CA ILE A 211 -13.40 -13.47 -14.23
C ILE A 211 -12.57 -13.50 -12.93
N PHE A 212 -12.98 -12.71 -11.95
CA PHE A 212 -12.36 -12.60 -10.63
C PHE A 212 -13.15 -13.38 -9.56
N ASP A 213 -13.96 -14.37 -9.96
CA ASP A 213 -14.60 -15.35 -9.06
C ASP A 213 -13.61 -16.36 -8.47
N ASP A 214 -12.37 -16.38 -8.93
CA ASP A 214 -11.24 -17.09 -8.35
C ASP A 214 -9.95 -16.31 -8.66
N PRO A 215 -9.65 -15.23 -7.89
CA PRO A 215 -8.42 -14.48 -8.08
C PRO A 215 -7.25 -15.37 -7.68
N GLY A 216 -6.52 -15.84 -8.67
CA GLY A 216 -5.45 -16.81 -8.50
C GLY A 216 -4.10 -16.16 -8.22
N VAL A 217 -3.14 -17.02 -7.89
CA VAL A 217 -1.70 -16.75 -7.91
C VAL A 217 -1.10 -17.89 -8.72
N VAL A 218 -0.31 -17.62 -9.75
CA VAL A 218 0.29 -18.66 -10.61
C VAL A 218 1.80 -18.52 -10.58
N LEU A 219 2.45 -19.49 -9.96
CA LEU A 219 3.87 -19.49 -9.64
C LEU A 219 4.69 -20.34 -10.62
N PHE A 220 5.98 -20.03 -10.71
CA PHE A 220 6.95 -20.79 -11.49
C PHE A 220 7.11 -22.22 -10.97
N ALA A 221 7.18 -23.19 -11.88
CA ALA A 221 7.31 -24.59 -11.56
C ALA A 221 8.65 -24.90 -10.87
N THR A 222 8.59 -25.40 -9.63
CA THR A 222 9.78 -25.87 -8.91
C THR A 222 10.12 -27.31 -9.32
N ARG A 223 11.30 -27.47 -9.91
CA ARG A 223 11.84 -28.71 -10.48
C ARG A 223 13.12 -29.15 -9.77
N CYS A 224 13.42 -30.44 -9.80
CA CYS A 224 14.72 -30.95 -9.35
C CYS A 224 15.69 -31.02 -10.54
N VAL A 225 16.82 -30.33 -10.44
CA VAL A 225 17.92 -30.29 -11.42
C VAL A 225 19.19 -30.75 -10.72
N ASN A 226 19.84 -31.80 -11.22
CA ASN A 226 21.08 -32.36 -10.64
C ASN A 226 21.01 -32.62 -9.11
N GLY A 227 19.85 -33.08 -8.62
CA GLY A 227 19.60 -33.35 -7.21
C GLY A 227 19.32 -32.13 -6.32
N ARG A 228 19.13 -30.94 -6.90
CA ARG A 228 18.80 -29.70 -6.19
C ARG A 228 17.49 -29.11 -6.71
N LEU A 229 16.72 -28.47 -5.83
CA LEU A 229 15.54 -27.71 -6.26
C LEU A 229 15.96 -26.44 -7.04
N SER A 230 15.15 -26.07 -8.03
CA SER A 230 15.29 -24.82 -8.78
C SER A 230 13.98 -24.47 -9.49
N ASN A 231 13.76 -23.20 -9.78
CA ASN A 231 12.68 -22.67 -10.62
C ASN A 231 13.21 -21.44 -11.39
N LEU A 232 12.41 -20.90 -12.32
CA LEU A 232 12.81 -19.78 -13.17
C LEU A 232 13.19 -18.53 -12.36
N LEU A 233 12.48 -18.26 -11.27
CA LEU A 233 12.71 -17.12 -10.38
C LEU A 233 14.07 -17.23 -9.68
N THR A 234 14.35 -18.36 -9.03
CA THR A 234 15.65 -18.66 -8.43
C THR A 234 16.80 -18.54 -9.43
N ALA A 235 16.68 -19.17 -10.61
CA ALA A 235 17.71 -19.10 -11.65
C ALA A 235 17.98 -17.65 -12.10
N THR A 236 16.92 -16.87 -12.30
CA THR A 236 17.04 -15.45 -12.65
C THR A 236 17.74 -14.64 -11.56
N THR A 237 17.53 -14.95 -10.27
CA THR A 237 18.26 -14.27 -9.17
C THR A 237 19.76 -14.58 -9.13
N GLU A 238 20.23 -15.71 -9.68
CA GLU A 238 21.67 -16.02 -9.75
C GLU A 238 22.44 -14.99 -10.62
N ARG A 239 21.75 -14.33 -11.57
CA ARG A 239 22.30 -13.25 -12.42
C ARG A 239 22.72 -12.01 -11.63
N TYR A 240 22.28 -11.91 -10.37
CA TYR A 240 22.56 -10.82 -9.43
C TYR A 240 23.51 -11.25 -8.30
N LEU A 241 24.21 -12.39 -8.45
CA LEU A 241 25.19 -12.89 -7.48
C LEU A 241 26.24 -11.82 -7.13
N GLY A 242 26.47 -11.64 -5.82
CA GLY A 242 27.38 -10.61 -5.30
C GLY A 242 26.83 -9.17 -5.35
N ARG A 243 25.59 -8.98 -5.81
CA ARG A 243 24.91 -7.67 -5.90
C ARG A 243 23.61 -7.63 -5.09
N ALA A 244 22.79 -8.68 -5.17
CA ALA A 244 21.51 -8.79 -4.47
C ALA A 244 21.32 -10.18 -3.83
N ALA A 245 20.29 -10.34 -2.99
CA ALA A 245 20.01 -11.62 -2.32
C ALA A 245 19.28 -12.60 -3.25
N ARG A 246 19.91 -13.76 -3.50
CA ARG A 246 19.33 -14.89 -4.25
C ARG A 246 18.07 -15.42 -3.56
N MET A 247 16.98 -15.62 -4.31
CA MET A 247 15.75 -16.21 -3.74
C MET A 247 15.83 -17.75 -3.68
N PRO A 248 15.67 -18.39 -2.50
CA PRO A 248 15.64 -19.85 -2.40
C PRO A 248 14.43 -20.46 -3.14
N PRO A 249 14.60 -21.57 -3.87
CA PRO A 249 13.50 -22.19 -4.61
C PRO A 249 12.40 -22.74 -3.69
N GLU A 250 12.74 -23.08 -2.45
CA GLU A 250 11.80 -23.52 -1.41
C GLU A 250 10.81 -22.41 -1.01
N TYR A 251 11.25 -21.14 -1.05
CA TYR A 251 10.43 -20.01 -0.57
C TYR A 251 9.22 -19.77 -1.47
N VAL A 252 9.34 -20.02 -2.78
CA VAL A 252 8.30 -19.71 -3.78
C VAL A 252 6.93 -20.29 -3.39
N ASN A 253 6.90 -21.53 -2.91
CA ASN A 253 5.67 -22.17 -2.46
C ASN A 253 5.09 -21.52 -1.19
N THR A 254 5.90 -21.35 -0.14
CA THR A 254 5.45 -20.78 1.15
C THR A 254 4.96 -19.34 1.01
N LEU A 255 5.67 -18.52 0.24
CA LEU A 255 5.24 -17.14 -0.01
C LEU A 255 3.96 -17.11 -0.87
N GLY A 256 3.79 -18.06 -1.79
CA GLY A 256 2.55 -18.29 -2.53
C GLY A 256 1.35 -18.65 -1.65
N GLU A 257 1.55 -19.51 -0.64
CA GLU A 257 0.52 -19.87 0.34
C GLU A 257 0.11 -18.65 1.19
N ASP A 258 1.07 -17.90 1.70
CA ASP A 258 0.83 -16.65 2.45
C ASP A 258 0.08 -15.61 1.61
N TYR A 259 0.49 -15.41 0.36
CA TYR A 259 -0.18 -14.48 -0.54
C TYR A 259 -1.59 -14.97 -0.93
N CYS A 260 -1.79 -16.28 -1.09
CA CYS A 260 -3.13 -16.84 -1.26
C CYS A 260 -4.05 -16.58 -0.06
N LEU A 261 -3.54 -16.52 1.18
CA LEU A 261 -4.33 -16.13 2.35
C LEU A 261 -4.70 -14.64 2.31
N ILE A 262 -3.77 -13.78 1.90
CA ILE A 262 -4.00 -12.34 1.67
C ILE A 262 -5.10 -12.13 0.62
N VAL A 263 -4.94 -12.72 -0.56
CA VAL A 263 -5.88 -12.72 -1.70
C VAL A 263 -7.32 -13.07 -1.24
N ARG A 264 -7.46 -14.13 -0.42
CA ARG A 264 -8.77 -14.56 0.14
C ARG A 264 -9.34 -13.53 1.12
N GLY A 265 -8.52 -13.01 2.03
CA GLY A 265 -8.93 -12.01 3.03
C GLY A 265 -9.42 -10.70 2.41
N LEU A 266 -8.67 -10.17 1.43
CA LEU A 266 -9.04 -8.98 0.65
C LEU A 266 -10.37 -9.21 -0.08
N ARG A 267 -10.51 -10.34 -0.80
CA ARG A 267 -11.71 -10.67 -1.55
C ARG A 267 -12.96 -10.78 -0.69
N VAL A 268 -12.91 -11.52 0.42
CA VAL A 268 -14.09 -11.72 1.29
C VAL A 268 -14.60 -10.37 1.76
N LEU A 269 -13.71 -9.45 2.12
CA LEU A 269 -14.15 -8.14 2.59
C LEU A 269 -14.59 -7.18 1.46
N LEU A 270 -13.99 -7.23 0.27
CA LEU A 270 -14.54 -6.50 -0.89
C LEU A 270 -15.99 -6.94 -1.16
N GLN A 271 -16.31 -8.24 -1.01
CA GLN A 271 -17.68 -8.73 -1.07
C GLN A 271 -18.54 -8.25 0.12
N VAL A 272 -18.00 -8.14 1.34
CA VAL A 272 -18.71 -7.54 2.49
C VAL A 272 -19.02 -6.06 2.26
N LEU A 273 -18.09 -5.26 1.73
CA LEU A 273 -18.31 -3.85 1.39
C LEU A 273 -19.44 -3.72 0.37
N ILE A 274 -19.41 -4.50 -0.72
CA ILE A 274 -20.46 -4.50 -1.75
C ILE A 274 -21.80 -4.96 -1.17
N PHE A 275 -21.82 -6.02 -0.35
CA PHE A 275 -23.05 -6.55 0.24
C PHE A 275 -23.73 -5.59 1.23
N LEU A 276 -22.94 -4.82 1.98
CA LEU A 276 -23.43 -3.84 2.95
C LEU A 276 -23.71 -2.46 2.35
N ARG A 277 -23.01 -2.10 1.26
CA ARG A 277 -23.14 -0.83 0.54
C ARG A 277 -23.23 -1.08 -0.98
N PRO A 278 -24.36 -1.55 -1.52
CA PRO A 278 -24.45 -2.00 -2.92
C PRO A 278 -24.21 -0.91 -3.97
N SER A 279 -24.43 0.36 -3.63
CA SER A 279 -24.16 1.54 -4.47
C SER A 279 -22.71 2.04 -4.38
N PHE A 280 -21.91 1.52 -3.44
CA PHE A 280 -20.59 2.05 -3.14
C PHE A 280 -19.57 1.87 -4.28
N PRO A 281 -19.53 0.76 -5.04
CA PRO A 281 -18.68 0.66 -6.23
C PRO A 281 -18.99 1.75 -7.27
N GLN A 282 -20.25 2.17 -7.42
CA GLN A 282 -20.65 3.23 -8.35
C GLN A 282 -20.26 4.61 -7.81
N ALA A 283 -20.47 4.88 -6.51
CA ALA A 283 -20.03 6.12 -5.87
C ALA A 283 -18.50 6.30 -5.96
N VAL A 284 -17.74 5.23 -5.76
CA VAL A 284 -16.27 5.21 -5.90
C VAL A 284 -15.85 5.35 -7.37
N ALA A 285 -16.50 4.64 -8.29
CA ALA A 285 -16.21 4.75 -9.73
C ALA A 285 -16.47 6.16 -10.28
N ALA A 286 -17.52 6.82 -9.79
CA ALA A 286 -17.92 8.17 -10.18
C ALA A 286 -17.04 9.29 -9.59
N ASP A 287 -16.19 8.98 -8.60
CA ASP A 287 -15.34 9.98 -7.93
C ASP A 287 -13.85 9.81 -8.23
N ILE A 288 -13.31 8.61 -7.99
CA ILE A 288 -11.88 8.30 -8.16
C ILE A 288 -11.59 7.28 -9.27
N GLY A 289 -12.62 6.55 -9.74
CA GLY A 289 -12.49 5.58 -10.81
C GLY A 289 -12.16 6.17 -12.19
N PRO A 290 -11.96 5.29 -13.19
CA PRO A 290 -11.48 5.66 -14.53
C PRO A 290 -12.46 6.50 -15.38
N GLY A 291 -13.68 6.76 -14.87
CA GLY A 291 -14.66 7.63 -15.51
C GLY A 291 -14.62 9.10 -15.05
N ARG A 292 -13.84 9.44 -14.03
CA ARG A 292 -13.75 10.83 -13.51
C ARG A 292 -12.33 11.35 -13.29
N GLY A 293 -11.37 10.46 -13.00
CA GLY A 293 -9.95 10.80 -13.12
C GLY A 293 -9.50 10.64 -14.56
N ASN A 294 -9.26 11.75 -15.27
CA ASN A 294 -8.50 11.71 -16.52
C ASN A 294 -7.01 11.69 -16.18
N PRO A 295 -6.20 10.79 -16.77
CA PRO A 295 -6.55 9.69 -17.70
C PRO A 295 -7.04 8.40 -17.02
N ASP A 296 -7.65 7.46 -17.76
CA ASP A 296 -7.85 6.07 -17.30
C ASP A 296 -6.48 5.38 -17.15
N TYR A 297 -5.93 5.46 -15.94
CA TYR A 297 -4.66 4.84 -15.59
C TYR A 297 -4.64 3.30 -15.79
N LEU A 298 -5.77 2.60 -15.71
CA LEU A 298 -5.82 1.16 -16.01
C LEU A 298 -5.67 0.90 -17.51
N ASP A 299 -6.15 1.81 -18.36
CA ASP A 299 -6.01 1.70 -19.82
C ASP A 299 -4.62 2.12 -20.31
N LEU A 300 -4.02 3.13 -19.66
CA LEU A 300 -2.63 3.53 -19.87
C LEU A 300 -1.65 2.44 -19.41
N ALA A 301 -1.84 1.85 -18.23
CA ALA A 301 -1.06 0.71 -17.76
C ALA A 301 -1.18 -0.47 -18.75
N ALA A 302 -2.39 -0.78 -19.21
CA ALA A 302 -2.60 -1.84 -20.20
C ALA A 302 -1.94 -1.53 -21.56
N ALA A 303 -1.87 -0.26 -21.98
CA ALA A 303 -1.12 0.14 -23.17
C ALA A 303 0.40 0.00 -22.97
N HIS A 304 0.92 0.39 -21.80
CA HIS A 304 2.34 0.24 -21.48
C HIS A 304 2.78 -1.23 -21.38
N VAL A 305 1.90 -2.13 -20.92
CA VAL A 305 2.10 -3.59 -21.02
C VAL A 305 2.15 -4.07 -22.47
N VAL A 306 1.32 -3.52 -23.38
CA VAL A 306 1.43 -3.82 -24.82
C VAL A 306 2.79 -3.37 -25.36
N ASP A 307 3.23 -2.15 -25.04
CA ASP A 307 4.52 -1.63 -25.49
C ASP A 307 5.74 -2.35 -24.89
N GLY A 308 5.69 -2.72 -23.62
CA GLY A 308 6.81 -3.37 -22.90
C GLY A 308 6.88 -4.88 -23.06
N VAL A 309 5.76 -5.58 -23.29
CA VAL A 309 5.73 -7.04 -23.48
C VAL A 309 5.47 -7.41 -24.94
N PHE A 310 4.34 -6.99 -25.50
CA PHE A 310 3.84 -7.53 -26.77
C PHE A 310 4.44 -6.88 -28.03
N ARG A 311 4.91 -5.63 -27.95
CA ARG A 311 5.65 -4.96 -29.05
C ARG A 311 7.17 -5.23 -29.04
N LYS A 312 7.67 -6.11 -28.17
CA LYS A 312 9.11 -6.43 -28.07
C LYS A 312 9.47 -7.75 -28.75
N ASP A 313 10.65 -7.80 -29.38
CA ASP A 313 11.28 -9.06 -29.79
C ASP A 313 12.23 -9.61 -28.70
N PHE A 314 12.62 -10.89 -28.82
CA PHE A 314 13.49 -11.54 -27.83
C PHE A 314 14.87 -10.91 -27.68
N ARG A 315 15.43 -10.28 -28.74
CA ARG A 315 16.72 -9.59 -28.67
C ARG A 315 16.59 -8.25 -27.94
N GLN A 316 15.46 -7.55 -28.14
CA GLN A 316 15.13 -6.36 -27.36
C GLN A 316 14.94 -6.69 -25.88
N ILE A 317 14.23 -7.80 -25.57
CA ILE A 317 14.06 -8.29 -24.20
C ILE A 317 15.43 -8.65 -23.57
N ALA A 318 16.27 -9.42 -24.26
CA ALA A 318 17.62 -9.75 -23.79
C ALA A 318 18.52 -8.51 -23.59
N SER A 319 18.36 -7.48 -24.42
CA SER A 319 19.07 -6.21 -24.25
C SER A 319 18.56 -5.44 -23.01
N LEU A 320 17.25 -5.35 -22.81
CA LEU A 320 16.66 -4.71 -21.63
C LEU A 320 17.00 -5.46 -20.33
N ALA A 321 17.14 -6.78 -20.40
CA ALA A 321 17.61 -7.66 -19.32
C ALA A 321 19.13 -7.58 -19.03
N SER A 322 19.91 -6.82 -19.81
CA SER A 322 21.37 -6.70 -19.68
C SER A 322 21.90 -5.26 -19.57
N GLN A 323 21.06 -4.24 -19.81
CA GLN A 323 21.37 -2.80 -19.62
C GLN A 323 21.42 -2.36 -18.13
N ALA A 324 21.97 -3.21 -17.24
CA ALA A 324 21.84 -3.08 -15.79
C ALA A 324 23.16 -2.70 -15.09
N GLU A 325 23.40 -1.39 -14.94
CA GLU A 325 24.16 -0.90 -13.79
C GLU A 325 23.29 -1.06 -12.54
N PHE A 326 23.43 -2.20 -11.87
CA PHE A 326 22.91 -2.36 -10.51
C PHE A 326 23.77 -1.49 -9.59
N VAL A 327 23.27 -0.28 -9.30
CA VAL A 327 23.82 0.61 -8.27
C VAL A 327 23.12 0.23 -6.96
N PRO A 328 23.81 -0.41 -5.99
CA PRO A 328 23.21 -0.64 -4.69
C PRO A 328 23.02 0.72 -4.00
N GLU A 329 21.81 1.00 -3.51
CA GLU A 329 21.61 2.17 -2.67
C GLU A 329 22.51 2.07 -1.42
N THR A 330 23.18 3.17 -1.09
CA THR A 330 24.33 3.13 -0.18
C THR A 330 23.92 2.92 1.26
N LYS A 331 24.05 1.65 1.71
CA LYS A 331 23.79 1.07 3.05
C LYS A 331 22.33 0.72 3.33
N PRO A 332 22.05 -0.43 3.96
CA PRO A 332 20.73 -0.76 4.53
C PRO A 332 20.47 -0.01 5.85
N GLY A 333 20.65 1.31 5.85
CA GLY A 333 20.42 2.17 7.01
C GLY A 333 18.99 2.66 7.07
N LYS A 334 18.05 1.82 7.53
CA LYS A 334 16.60 2.11 7.64
C LYS A 334 16.08 3.00 6.49
N ALA A 335 16.05 2.47 5.27
CA ALA A 335 15.26 3.09 4.21
C ALA A 335 13.82 3.29 4.74
N GLU A 336 13.27 4.51 4.62
CA GLU A 336 11.92 4.83 5.08
C GLU A 336 10.94 3.81 4.49
N THR A 337 10.04 3.26 5.30
CA THR A 337 9.29 2.04 4.96
C THR A 337 8.45 2.20 3.68
N ARG A 338 9.04 1.76 2.56
CA ARG A 338 8.51 1.69 1.20
C ARG A 338 9.15 0.46 0.54
N SER A 339 8.54 -0.19 -0.44
CA SER A 339 7.18 -0.03 -0.99
C SER A 339 6.36 -1.27 -0.61
N GLY A 340 5.28 -1.08 0.14
CA GLY A 340 4.48 -2.22 0.55
C GLY A 340 3.17 -1.83 1.24
N THR A 341 2.06 -2.29 0.67
CA THR A 341 0.74 -2.04 1.23
C THR A 341 0.62 -2.62 2.63
N VAL A 342 0.30 -1.77 3.62
CA VAL A 342 0.19 -2.09 5.06
C VAL A 342 -0.75 -3.28 5.35
N LEU A 343 -1.51 -3.68 4.34
CA LEU A 343 -2.81 -4.30 4.45
C LEU A 343 -2.77 -5.77 4.02
N PHE A 344 -1.64 -6.18 3.42
CA PHE A 344 -1.19 -7.58 3.39
C PHE A 344 -0.92 -8.11 4.82
N LYS A 345 -0.35 -7.31 5.74
CA LYS A 345 -0.23 -7.66 7.18
C LYS A 345 -1.58 -8.08 7.77
N ILE A 346 -2.62 -7.39 7.31
CA ILE A 346 -3.95 -7.45 7.87
C ILE A 346 -4.77 -8.56 7.22
N ALA A 347 -4.78 -8.64 5.89
CA ALA A 347 -5.48 -9.69 5.14
C ALA A 347 -4.95 -11.10 5.48
N ARG A 348 -3.63 -11.27 5.69
CA ARG A 348 -3.04 -12.55 6.15
C ARG A 348 -3.63 -13.03 7.48
N ARG A 349 -3.99 -12.12 8.40
CA ARG A 349 -4.61 -12.46 9.69
C ARG A 349 -6.05 -12.98 9.54
N PHE A 350 -6.75 -12.61 8.46
CA PHE A 350 -8.14 -13.03 8.21
C PHE A 350 -8.29 -14.19 7.22
N GLY A 351 -7.36 -14.36 6.28
CA GLY A 351 -7.37 -15.44 5.28
C GLY A 351 -7.62 -16.85 5.84
N PRO A 352 -7.01 -17.25 6.98
CA PRO A 352 -7.26 -18.55 7.62
C PRO A 352 -8.65 -18.70 8.27
N LEU A 353 -9.34 -17.59 8.55
CA LEU A 353 -10.60 -17.54 9.31
C LEU A 353 -11.85 -17.51 8.42
N LEU A 354 -11.68 -17.24 7.12
CA LEU A 354 -12.75 -16.91 6.19
C LEU A 354 -12.61 -17.71 4.87
N ASP A 355 -13.16 -18.93 4.80
CA ASP A 355 -13.25 -19.67 3.54
C ASP A 355 -14.16 -18.92 2.54
N PRO A 356 -13.63 -18.43 1.38
CA PRO A 356 -14.45 -17.74 0.40
C PRO A 356 -15.55 -18.64 -0.19
N LYS A 357 -15.38 -19.97 -0.20
CA LYS A 357 -16.41 -20.90 -0.71
C LYS A 357 -17.65 -20.93 0.17
N VAL A 358 -17.54 -20.54 1.44
CA VAL A 358 -18.66 -20.39 2.36
C VAL A 358 -19.17 -18.95 2.34
N TRP A 359 -18.28 -17.98 2.56
CA TRP A 359 -18.68 -16.58 2.76
C TRP A 359 -19.13 -15.87 1.47
N VAL A 360 -18.49 -16.12 0.33
CA VAL A 360 -18.79 -15.38 -0.90
C VAL A 360 -20.17 -15.73 -1.47
N PRO A 361 -20.65 -17.00 -1.50
CA PRO A 361 -22.03 -17.30 -1.86
C PRO A 361 -23.06 -16.64 -0.94
N LEU A 362 -22.85 -16.69 0.39
CA LEU A 362 -23.75 -16.07 1.38
C LEU A 362 -23.84 -14.54 1.26
N LEU A 363 -22.78 -13.89 0.77
CA LEU A 363 -22.73 -12.43 0.57
C LEU A 363 -23.19 -12.00 -0.83
N ARG A 364 -23.49 -12.94 -1.74
CA ARG A 364 -23.84 -12.63 -3.14
C ARG A 364 -25.32 -12.60 -3.43
N ASP A 365 -26.08 -13.44 -2.76
CA ASP A 365 -27.53 -13.44 -2.86
C ASP A 365 -28.12 -12.64 -1.67
N PRO A 366 -28.72 -11.46 -1.92
CA PRO A 366 -29.43 -10.69 -0.89
C PRO A 366 -30.48 -11.51 -0.13
N ASP A 367 -31.11 -12.48 -0.81
CA ASP A 367 -32.20 -13.27 -0.25
C ASP A 367 -31.73 -14.50 0.52
N SER A 368 -30.53 -15.03 0.23
CA SER A 368 -29.89 -16.11 1.02
C SER A 368 -29.68 -15.73 2.50
N LEU A 369 -29.53 -14.43 2.79
CA LEU A 369 -29.49 -13.88 4.14
C LEU A 369 -30.79 -13.14 4.55
N ASN A 370 -31.80 -13.05 3.67
CA ASN A 370 -33.19 -12.73 4.05
C ASN A 370 -33.92 -13.93 4.68
N LEU A 371 -33.24 -14.62 5.60
CA LEU A 371 -33.93 -15.33 6.67
C LEU A 371 -34.65 -14.29 7.54
N LYS A 372 -35.86 -13.89 7.12
CA LYS A 372 -36.87 -13.13 7.88
C LYS A 372 -37.43 -13.97 9.05
N LEU A 373 -36.54 -14.61 9.80
CA LEU A 373 -36.83 -15.31 11.04
C LEU A 373 -37.59 -14.37 11.97
N PHE A 374 -38.78 -14.81 12.38
CA PHE A 374 -39.75 -14.02 13.14
C PHE A 374 -40.26 -12.77 12.37
N TRP A 375 -40.87 -12.99 11.20
CA TRP A 375 -41.79 -12.04 10.55
C TRP A 375 -41.21 -10.63 10.31
N GLY A 376 -39.92 -10.56 9.96
CA GLY A 376 -39.23 -9.29 9.70
C GLY A 376 -38.68 -8.57 10.93
N ALA A 377 -38.79 -9.15 12.14
CA ALA A 377 -38.26 -8.55 13.37
C ALA A 377 -36.71 -8.53 13.46
N PHE A 378 -36.01 -9.23 12.57
CA PHE A 378 -34.55 -9.25 12.48
C PHE A 378 -34.08 -9.02 11.04
N ASP A 379 -33.48 -7.85 10.81
CA ASP A 379 -32.62 -7.61 9.65
C ASP A 379 -31.20 -8.11 9.96
N VAL A 380 -30.78 -9.16 9.25
CA VAL A 380 -29.44 -9.77 9.38
C VAL A 380 -28.36 -8.84 8.80
N ARG A 381 -28.64 -8.08 7.74
CA ARG A 381 -27.71 -7.08 7.16
C ARG A 381 -27.47 -5.94 8.13
N ALA A 382 -28.52 -5.29 8.61
CA ALA A 382 -28.37 -4.21 9.59
C ALA A 382 -27.83 -4.70 10.94
N LYS A 383 -28.01 -5.98 11.32
CA LYS A 383 -27.31 -6.53 12.50
C LYS A 383 -25.84 -6.79 12.21
N ALA A 384 -25.51 -7.44 11.09
CA ALA A 384 -24.14 -7.69 10.67
C ALA A 384 -23.37 -6.36 10.61
N ALA A 385 -23.88 -5.37 9.86
CA ALA A 385 -23.33 -4.02 9.77
C ALA A 385 -23.10 -3.37 11.15
N ARG A 386 -24.06 -3.43 12.07
CA ARG A 386 -23.89 -2.81 13.40
C ARG A 386 -22.85 -3.51 14.27
N GLU A 387 -22.81 -4.84 14.28
CA GLU A 387 -21.80 -5.59 15.07
C GLU A 387 -20.41 -5.45 14.43
N LEU A 388 -20.33 -5.37 13.10
CA LEU A 388 -19.15 -5.12 12.27
C LEU A 388 -18.57 -3.72 12.52
N THR A 389 -19.42 -2.69 12.51
CA THR A 389 -19.05 -1.33 12.93
C THR A 389 -18.66 -1.30 14.41
N ALA A 390 -19.35 -2.03 15.29
CA ALA A 390 -19.01 -2.10 16.72
C ALA A 390 -17.74 -2.88 17.06
N LEU A 391 -17.25 -3.73 16.14
CA LEU A 391 -15.90 -4.30 16.18
C LEU A 391 -14.89 -3.23 15.74
N LEU A 392 -15.15 -2.58 14.60
CA LEU A 392 -14.31 -1.54 13.98
C LEU A 392 -14.09 -0.27 14.82
N THR A 393 -15.05 0.15 15.65
CA THR A 393 -15.00 1.44 16.35
C THR A 393 -14.02 1.50 17.53
N GLN A 394 -12.75 1.73 17.19
CA GLN A 394 -11.61 2.27 17.97
C GLN A 394 -11.27 1.65 19.35
N ALA A 395 -12.22 1.51 20.27
CA ALA A 395 -11.95 1.15 21.68
C ALA A 395 -11.44 -0.29 21.92
N LYS A 396 -11.25 -1.09 20.86
CA LYS A 396 -10.78 -2.49 20.94
C LYS A 396 -9.73 -2.90 19.92
N LEU A 397 -9.77 -2.38 18.68
CA LEU A 397 -8.67 -2.63 17.75
C LEU A 397 -7.37 -2.00 18.26
N ASN A 398 -7.42 -0.79 18.81
CA ASN A 398 -6.26 -0.10 19.39
C ASN A 398 -5.60 -0.85 20.58
N ALA A 399 -6.28 -1.84 21.17
CA ALA A 399 -5.75 -2.69 22.25
C ALA A 399 -5.37 -4.12 21.78
N LEU A 400 -5.60 -4.43 20.51
CA LEU A 400 -5.19 -5.67 19.82
C LEU A 400 -4.12 -5.40 18.75
N LEU A 401 -3.76 -4.13 18.54
CA LEU A 401 -2.88 -3.66 17.49
C LEU A 401 -1.87 -2.67 18.04
N GLU A 402 -0.65 -3.16 18.32
CA GLU A 402 0.59 -2.36 18.42
C GLU A 402 0.99 -1.81 17.02
N SER A 403 0.03 -1.22 16.30
CA SER A 403 0.15 -0.96 14.87
C SER A 403 0.58 0.46 14.55
N ASP A 404 1.29 0.57 13.42
CA ASP A 404 1.74 1.81 12.82
C ASP A 404 0.60 2.82 12.55
N LEU A 405 0.97 4.09 12.36
CA LEU A 405 0.02 5.19 12.10
C LEU A 405 -0.90 4.87 10.92
N ALA A 406 -0.34 4.27 9.86
CA ALA A 406 -1.05 3.98 8.63
C ALA A 406 -2.13 2.91 8.79
N THR A 407 -1.84 1.83 9.54
CA THR A 407 -2.82 0.78 9.88
C THR A 407 -4.06 1.37 10.55
N ASN A 408 -3.86 2.13 11.63
CA ASN A 408 -4.96 2.73 12.40
C ASN A 408 -5.81 3.70 11.55
N ALA A 409 -5.16 4.43 10.63
CA ALA A 409 -5.81 5.42 9.78
C ALA A 409 -6.70 4.77 8.69
N VAL A 410 -6.23 3.71 8.03
CA VAL A 410 -7.05 2.94 7.07
C VAL A 410 -8.27 2.34 7.77
N LEU A 411 -8.08 1.73 8.95
CA LEU A 411 -9.16 1.17 9.76
C LEU A 411 -10.23 2.21 10.15
N ALA A 412 -9.82 3.44 10.48
CA ALA A 412 -10.74 4.53 10.78
C ALA A 412 -11.55 4.99 9.56
N PHE A 413 -10.94 5.03 8.36
CA PHE A 413 -11.66 5.33 7.11
C PHE A 413 -12.72 4.26 6.82
N LEU A 414 -12.34 2.99 6.93
CA LEU A 414 -13.23 1.85 6.70
C LEU A 414 -14.40 1.81 7.70
N ALA A 415 -14.17 2.16 8.96
CA ALA A 415 -15.24 2.34 9.95
C ALA A 415 -16.26 3.41 9.50
N ALA A 416 -15.78 4.57 9.03
CA ALA A 416 -16.64 5.66 8.56
C ALA A 416 -17.47 5.29 7.31
N LEU A 417 -16.89 4.51 6.38
CA LEU A 417 -17.62 3.93 5.24
C LEU A 417 -18.74 2.98 5.68
N LEU A 418 -18.50 2.19 6.73
CA LEU A 418 -19.39 1.12 7.16
C LEU A 418 -20.52 1.60 8.09
N GLU A 419 -20.38 2.77 8.72
CA GLU A 419 -21.42 3.37 9.58
C GLU A 419 -22.78 3.64 8.88
N ARG A 420 -22.76 4.19 7.66
CA ARG A 420 -23.96 4.68 6.94
C ARG A 420 -23.83 4.44 5.44
N ASP A 421 -24.93 4.55 4.72
CA ASP A 421 -24.90 4.69 3.26
C ASP A 421 -24.43 6.11 2.90
N HIS A 422 -23.60 6.20 1.86
CA HIS A 422 -23.01 7.45 1.37
C HIS A 422 -23.24 7.54 -0.15
N GLU A 423 -23.69 8.68 -0.64
CA GLU A 423 -23.91 8.90 -2.09
C GLU A 423 -22.60 9.19 -2.84
N ASN A 424 -21.57 9.66 -2.12
CA ASN A 424 -20.23 9.95 -2.61
C ASN A 424 -19.17 9.69 -1.50
N LEU A 425 -17.92 10.11 -1.73
CA LEU A 425 -16.83 9.94 -0.77
C LEU A 425 -16.63 11.12 0.21
N ASP A 426 -17.42 12.20 0.12
CA ASP A 426 -17.11 13.46 0.83
C ASP A 426 -17.32 13.40 2.34
N GLU A 427 -18.42 12.82 2.82
CA GLU A 427 -18.66 12.59 4.26
C GLU A 427 -17.66 11.58 4.87
N PRO A 428 -17.33 10.44 4.22
CA PRO A 428 -16.21 9.57 4.62
C PRO A 428 -14.87 10.31 4.71
N ARG A 429 -14.49 11.09 3.69
CA ARG A 429 -13.28 11.92 3.68
C ARG A 429 -13.28 12.94 4.81
N TYR A 430 -14.37 13.68 4.98
CA TYR A 430 -14.52 14.69 6.01
C TYR A 430 -14.33 14.08 7.41
N ARG A 431 -15.00 12.96 7.70
CA ARG A 431 -14.81 12.20 8.95
C ARG A 431 -13.36 11.77 9.15
N PHE A 432 -12.75 11.17 8.13
CA PHE A 432 -11.36 10.73 8.19
C PHE A 432 -10.40 11.90 8.50
N ARG A 433 -10.54 13.03 7.78
CA ARG A 433 -9.77 14.26 8.02
C ARG A 433 -9.84 14.73 9.47
N ARG A 434 -11.01 14.63 10.11
CA ARG A 434 -11.22 14.98 11.53
C ARG A 434 -10.50 14.08 12.53
N TYR A 435 -10.05 12.89 12.13
CA TYR A 435 -9.30 11.93 12.96
C TYR A 435 -7.80 11.85 12.65
N LEU A 436 -7.31 12.56 11.62
CA LEU A 436 -5.88 12.72 11.38
C LEU A 436 -5.18 13.31 12.60
N ARG A 437 -3.97 12.86 12.90
CA ARG A 437 -3.15 13.32 14.01
C ARG A 437 -2.19 14.41 13.51
N PRO A 438 -1.90 15.47 14.29
CA PRO A 438 -0.73 16.30 14.03
C PRO A 438 0.55 15.46 13.96
N VAL A 439 1.50 15.92 13.14
CA VAL A 439 2.80 15.27 12.92
C VAL A 439 3.88 16.11 13.58
N ILE A 440 4.80 15.46 14.29
CA ILE A 440 5.91 16.10 15.01
C ILE A 440 7.23 15.63 14.40
N THR A 441 8.13 16.57 14.12
CA THR A 441 9.43 16.33 13.47
C THR A 441 10.52 17.21 14.07
N LEU A 442 11.79 16.80 13.95
CA LEU A 442 12.92 17.65 14.28
C LEU A 442 13.12 18.73 13.20
N GLU A 443 13.33 19.98 13.62
CA GLU A 443 13.58 21.09 12.70
C GLU A 443 15.08 21.28 12.40
N GLU A 444 15.57 20.59 11.37
CA GLU A 444 16.74 21.03 10.58
C GLU A 444 16.66 20.44 9.15
N GLY A 445 17.66 20.72 8.30
CA GLY A 445 17.63 20.31 6.89
C GLY A 445 17.65 18.79 6.66
N ARG A 446 16.97 18.33 5.59
CA ARG A 446 16.91 16.90 5.19
C ARG A 446 18.32 16.28 5.09
N GLY A 447 18.66 15.33 5.97
CA GLY A 447 19.94 14.59 5.89
C GLY A 447 20.48 14.03 7.22
N GLY A 448 20.04 12.84 7.59
CA GLY A 448 20.49 12.09 8.77
C GLY A 448 19.37 11.20 9.32
N ASN A 449 19.68 10.35 10.30
CA ASN A 449 18.63 9.74 11.13
C ASN A 449 18.25 10.68 12.30
N ASP A 450 17.04 10.54 12.86
CA ASP A 450 16.55 11.47 13.88
C ASP A 450 17.43 11.56 15.14
N ALA A 451 18.05 10.45 15.57
CA ALA A 451 18.97 10.48 16.71
C ALA A 451 20.27 11.20 16.36
N GLU A 452 20.84 11.00 15.16
CA GLU A 452 21.96 11.81 14.66
C GLU A 452 21.64 13.30 14.60
N LEU A 453 20.42 13.65 14.17
CA LEU A 453 19.97 15.04 14.07
C LEU A 453 19.78 15.67 15.45
N LEU A 454 19.13 14.95 16.37
CA LEU A 454 18.97 15.33 17.77
C LEU A 454 20.32 15.51 18.48
N LEU A 455 21.29 14.63 18.23
CA LEU A 455 22.66 14.78 18.74
C LEU A 455 23.36 16.04 18.20
N ARG A 456 23.10 16.47 16.96
CA ARG A 456 23.59 17.76 16.44
C ARG A 456 22.91 18.96 17.12
N MET A 457 21.62 18.86 17.42
CA MET A 457 20.86 19.89 18.16
C MET A 457 21.32 20.04 19.61
N LEU A 458 21.49 18.93 20.33
CA LEU A 458 21.93 18.91 21.72
C LEU A 458 23.35 19.49 21.88
N ARG A 459 24.24 19.25 20.92
CA ARG A 459 25.57 19.91 20.85
C ARG A 459 25.51 21.43 20.64
N LYS A 460 24.41 21.94 20.08
CA LYS A 460 24.11 23.39 20.00
C LYS A 460 23.37 23.90 21.24
N ARG A 461 23.04 23.01 22.19
CA ARG A 461 22.16 23.24 23.35
C ARG A 461 20.77 23.79 23.00
N GLU A 462 20.28 23.52 21.79
CA GLU A 462 18.97 23.98 21.30
C GLU A 462 18.32 22.87 20.47
N VAL A 463 17.28 22.23 21.02
CA VAL A 463 16.44 21.24 20.34
C VAL A 463 15.24 21.96 19.74
N ARG A 464 15.08 21.86 18.41
CA ARG A 464 13.96 22.44 17.68
C ARG A 464 13.04 21.37 17.15
N VAL A 465 11.75 21.53 17.38
CA VAL A 465 10.71 20.58 17.02
C VAL A 465 9.61 21.31 16.28
N ARG A 466 9.35 20.90 15.02
CA ARG A 466 8.22 21.40 14.24
C ARG A 466 7.03 20.48 14.42
N ILE A 467 5.91 21.08 14.83
CA ILE A 467 4.62 20.46 14.96
C ILE A 467 3.74 20.98 13.82
N THR A 468 3.36 20.09 12.91
CA THR A 468 2.48 20.41 11.79
C THR A 468 1.07 19.86 12.09
N PRO A 469 0.03 20.70 12.19
CA PRO A 469 -1.34 20.23 12.36
C PRO A 469 -1.87 19.55 11.10
N ALA A 470 -2.83 18.64 11.30
CA ALA A 470 -3.57 18.01 10.22
C ALA A 470 -4.69 18.93 9.69
N VAL A 471 -4.29 20.11 9.20
CA VAL A 471 -5.16 21.09 8.51
C VAL A 471 -4.83 21.12 7.02
N ALA A 472 -5.85 21.40 6.20
CA ALA A 472 -5.63 21.89 4.84
C ALA A 472 -5.52 23.42 4.89
N PRO A 473 -4.38 24.06 4.54
CA PRO A 473 -4.19 25.50 4.76
C PRO A 473 -5.20 26.39 4.02
N CYS A 474 -5.80 25.91 2.92
CA CYS A 474 -6.85 26.64 2.19
C CYS A 474 -8.25 26.52 2.83
N ASP A 475 -8.46 25.64 3.81
CA ASP A 475 -9.76 25.40 4.47
C ASP A 475 -9.81 26.02 5.87
N ALA A 476 -10.57 27.12 6.00
CA ALA A 476 -10.75 27.80 7.29
C ALA A 476 -11.54 26.97 8.32
N ALA A 477 -12.44 26.08 7.89
CA ALA A 477 -13.17 25.19 8.81
C ALA A 477 -12.25 24.07 9.33
N SER A 478 -11.39 23.52 8.45
CA SER A 478 -10.32 22.61 8.86
C SER A 478 -9.41 23.24 9.92
N ARG A 479 -8.97 24.50 9.71
CA ARG A 479 -8.16 25.22 10.71
C ARG A 479 -8.86 25.42 12.05
N LEU A 480 -10.14 25.77 12.05
CA LEU A 480 -10.93 25.94 13.28
C LEU A 480 -11.13 24.64 14.07
N GLU A 481 -11.24 23.49 13.38
CA GLU A 481 -11.35 22.20 14.08
C GLU A 481 -10.03 21.52 14.42
N LYS A 482 -8.97 21.73 13.62
CA LYS A 482 -7.73 20.93 13.66
C LYS A 482 -6.47 21.76 13.94
N GLY A 483 -6.62 23.04 14.27
CA GLY A 483 -5.55 23.87 14.83
C GLY A 483 -5.01 23.30 16.15
N LEU A 484 -3.72 23.52 16.41
CA LEU A 484 -3.03 23.04 17.62
C LEU A 484 -3.50 23.80 18.87
N LEU A 485 -3.44 23.13 20.02
CA LEU A 485 -3.63 23.72 21.36
C LEU A 485 -2.29 23.78 22.10
N PRO A 486 -1.54 24.91 22.09
CA PRO A 486 -0.24 25.02 22.76
C PRO A 486 -0.28 24.71 24.26
N GLU A 487 -1.40 24.95 24.92
CA GLU A 487 -1.65 24.60 26.33
C GLU A 487 -1.69 23.09 26.60
N THR A 488 -1.69 22.27 25.54
CA THR A 488 -1.60 20.79 25.62
C THR A 488 -0.21 20.26 25.24
N LEU A 489 0.75 21.14 24.97
CA LEU A 489 2.13 20.76 24.63
C LEU A 489 2.81 20.07 25.81
N CYS A 490 3.15 18.80 25.61
CA CYS A 490 4.01 18.02 26.48
C CYS A 490 5.39 17.94 25.83
N PHE A 491 6.41 18.54 26.46
CA PHE A 491 7.80 18.45 26.02
C PHE A 491 8.64 17.91 27.19
N ARG A 492 9.24 16.74 27.01
CA ARG A 492 9.98 16.01 28.06
C ARG A 492 11.35 15.56 27.59
N ILE A 493 12.33 15.70 28.49
CA ILE A 493 13.67 15.12 28.36
C ILE A 493 13.87 14.22 29.58
N ASP A 494 14.23 12.96 29.34
CA ASP A 494 14.38 11.89 30.35
C ASP A 494 13.13 11.70 31.23
N GLY A 495 11.96 11.92 30.64
CA GLY A 495 10.66 11.92 31.32
C GLY A 495 10.33 13.18 32.12
N TYR A 496 11.30 14.08 32.36
CA TYR A 496 11.06 15.35 33.04
C TYR A 496 10.49 16.41 32.10
N GLU A 497 9.43 17.09 32.53
CA GLU A 497 8.75 18.11 31.72
C GLU A 497 9.51 19.44 31.76
N ALA A 498 9.85 19.97 30.58
CA ALA A 498 10.73 21.13 30.44
C ALA A 498 10.19 22.39 31.15
N THR A 499 8.87 22.57 31.11
CA THR A 499 8.12 23.63 31.80
C THR A 499 8.26 23.63 33.33
N LEU A 500 8.50 22.44 33.92
CA LEU A 500 8.65 22.27 35.36
C LEU A 500 10.09 22.43 35.85
N LEU A 501 11.07 22.49 34.93
CA LEU A 501 12.49 22.65 35.24
C LEU A 501 13.12 23.87 34.53
N PRO A 502 12.60 25.11 34.73
CA PRO A 502 13.05 26.32 34.04
C PRO A 502 14.51 26.72 34.31
N ALA A 503 15.16 26.11 35.32
CA ALA A 503 16.59 26.29 35.61
C ALA A 503 17.51 25.36 34.77
N ILE A 504 16.93 24.39 34.05
CA ILE A 504 17.64 23.42 33.19
C ILE A 504 17.21 23.59 31.73
N PHE A 505 15.92 23.85 31.49
CA PHE A 505 15.34 23.99 30.15
C PHE A 505 14.59 25.32 29.99
N THR A 506 14.83 26.05 28.90
CA THR A 506 14.01 27.19 28.48
C THR A 506 13.19 26.77 27.26
N LEU A 507 11.86 26.78 27.38
CA LEU A 507 10.95 26.35 26.33
C LEU A 507 10.24 27.56 25.69
N ASP A 508 10.70 27.96 24.51
CA ASP A 508 10.04 28.97 23.66
C ASP A 508 9.19 28.29 22.58
N HIS A 509 8.25 29.04 21.99
CA HIS A 509 7.57 28.63 20.78
C HIS A 509 7.26 29.82 19.85
N LEU A 510 7.14 29.55 18.56
CA LEU A 510 6.74 30.51 17.52
C LEU A 510 5.90 29.82 16.44
N TRP A 511 5.17 30.61 15.65
CA TRP A 511 4.27 30.11 14.59
C TRP A 511 4.84 30.37 13.20
N ASP A 512 4.80 29.35 12.34
CA ASP A 512 5.13 29.40 10.90
C ASP A 512 3.90 28.99 10.07
N GLY A 513 3.01 29.97 9.88
CA GLY A 513 1.63 29.72 9.45
C GLY A 513 0.87 29.01 10.57
N ASP A 514 0.17 27.92 10.25
CA ASP A 514 -0.52 27.10 11.24
C ASP A 514 0.41 26.12 11.99
N ARG A 515 1.71 26.09 11.66
CA ARG A 515 2.69 25.16 12.25
C ARG A 515 3.33 25.78 13.49
N LEU A 516 3.44 25.00 14.57
CA LEU A 516 4.05 25.43 15.81
C LEU A 516 5.50 24.92 15.87
N ILE A 517 6.46 25.85 15.93
CA ILE A 517 7.87 25.55 16.13
C ILE A 517 8.17 25.72 17.62
N VAL A 518 8.57 24.63 18.26
CA VAL A 518 8.92 24.58 19.69
C VAL A 518 10.44 24.51 19.82
N ILE A 519 11.01 25.36 20.67
CA ILE A 519 12.45 25.51 20.84
C ILE A 519 12.79 25.29 22.32
N CYS A 520 13.44 24.16 22.62
CA CYS A 520 13.92 23.84 23.96
C CYS A 520 15.44 24.10 24.04
N ARG A 521 15.84 25.12 24.81
CA ARG A 521 17.26 25.41 25.09
C ARG A 521 17.69 24.77 26.39
N LEU A 522 18.89 24.21 26.41
CA LEU A 522 19.47 23.56 27.57
C LEU A 522 20.46 24.52 28.27
N GLY A 523 20.16 24.90 29.52
CA GLY A 523 20.99 25.81 30.32
C GLY A 523 22.36 25.22 30.69
N ARG A 524 22.49 23.89 30.62
CA ARG A 524 23.73 23.11 30.76
C ARG A 524 23.74 21.99 29.73
N GLU A 525 24.90 21.39 29.47
CA GLU A 525 24.93 20.09 28.78
C GLU A 525 24.22 19.01 29.59
N LEU A 526 23.74 17.97 28.90
CA LEU A 526 23.37 16.69 29.51
C LEU A 526 24.66 15.91 29.79
N GLU A 527 24.65 15.10 30.86
CA GLU A 527 25.75 14.18 31.16
C GLU A 527 25.88 13.07 30.09
N PRO A 528 27.01 12.35 29.97
CA PRO A 528 27.09 11.16 29.13
C PRO A 528 26.16 10.04 29.61
N GLY A 529 25.51 9.34 28.69
CA GLY A 529 24.56 8.26 29.01
C GLY A 529 23.41 8.10 28.00
N TYR A 530 22.44 7.26 28.36
CA TYR A 530 21.20 7.07 27.59
C TYR A 530 20.14 8.09 28.02
N HIS A 531 19.53 8.74 27.03
CA HIS A 531 18.54 9.80 27.20
C HIS A 531 17.31 9.58 26.31
N HIS A 532 16.23 10.30 26.64
CA HIS A 532 14.95 10.19 25.97
C HIS A 532 14.34 11.56 25.69
N LEU A 533 13.97 11.83 24.43
CA LEU A 533 13.13 12.96 24.05
C LEU A 533 11.71 12.45 23.80
N PHE A 534 10.73 13.05 24.46
CA PHE A 534 9.31 12.84 24.18
C PHE A 534 8.61 14.19 23.95
N VAL A 535 7.95 14.34 22.80
CA VAL A 535 7.08 15.50 22.51
C VAL A 535 5.72 15.05 22.01
N SER A 536 4.65 15.58 22.60
CA SER A 536 3.25 15.36 22.19
C SER A 536 2.44 16.66 22.35
N ILE A 537 1.31 16.76 21.65
CA ILE A 537 0.37 17.90 21.69
C ILE A 537 -1.00 17.42 21.18
N ARG A 538 -2.06 18.18 21.43
CA ARG A 538 -3.40 17.94 20.88
C ARG A 538 -3.88 19.09 20.00
N ASP A 539 -4.82 18.78 19.12
CA ASP A 539 -5.59 19.78 18.39
C ASP A 539 -6.89 20.19 19.10
N ALA A 540 -7.61 21.16 18.54
CA ALA A 540 -8.90 21.66 19.05
C ALA A 540 -10.02 20.61 19.08
N ARG A 541 -9.85 19.45 18.44
CA ARG A 541 -10.74 18.27 18.53
C ARG A 541 -10.30 17.27 19.60
N GLY A 542 -9.21 17.54 20.32
CA GLY A 542 -8.62 16.67 21.33
C GLY A 542 -7.86 15.48 20.74
N VAL A 543 -7.59 15.46 19.43
CA VAL A 543 -6.80 14.39 18.81
C VAL A 543 -5.33 14.63 19.10
N GLU A 544 -4.68 13.63 19.70
CA GLU A 544 -3.28 13.71 20.06
C GLU A 544 -2.37 13.41 18.86
N ALA A 545 -1.31 14.20 18.72
CA ALA A 545 -0.28 14.04 17.71
C ALA A 545 0.35 12.64 17.73
N TYR A 546 0.97 12.21 16.63
CA TYR A 546 1.93 11.11 16.73
C TYR A 546 3.15 11.64 17.51
N PRO A 547 3.50 11.05 18.67
CA PRO A 547 4.55 11.62 19.52
C PRO A 547 5.91 11.48 18.86
N LEU A 548 6.75 12.50 19.01
CA LEU A 548 8.17 12.39 18.72
C LEU A 548 8.83 11.71 19.93
N ASP A 549 9.10 10.41 19.79
CA ASP A 549 9.65 9.55 20.84
C ASP A 549 11.01 9.01 20.37
N ILE A 550 12.11 9.54 20.94
CA ILE A 550 13.48 9.26 20.50
C ILE A 550 14.35 8.93 21.72
N GLY A 551 14.83 7.69 21.79
CA GLY A 551 15.96 7.31 22.63
C GLY A 551 17.29 7.60 21.92
N PHE A 552 18.27 8.14 22.62
CA PHE A 552 19.61 8.45 22.10
C PHE A 552 20.70 8.26 23.17
N GLU A 553 21.96 8.15 22.75
CA GLU A 553 23.12 7.96 23.64
C GLU A 553 24.12 9.10 23.45
N LEU A 554 24.55 9.72 24.55
CA LEU A 554 25.62 10.71 24.63
C LEU A 554 26.91 10.05 25.11
N VAL A 555 28.00 10.33 24.40
CA VAL A 555 29.35 9.76 24.57
C VAL A 555 30.36 10.89 24.78
#